data_AF-A0AB39V7P3-F1
#
_entry.id   AF-A0AB39V7P3-F1
#
_cell.length_a   1.000
_cell.length_b   1.000
_cell.length_c   1.000
_cell.angle_alpha   90.00
_cell.angle_beta   90.00
_cell.angle_gamma   90.00
#
_symmetry.space_group_name_H-M   'P 1'
#
loop_
_entity.id
_entity.type
_entity.pdbx_description
1 polymer ?
#
loop_
_entity_poly.entity_id
_entity_poly.type
_entity_poly.pdbx_seq_one_letter_code
_entity_poly.pdbx_strand_id
1 'polypeptide(L)'
;MNILKSNIQRILLFLILIFSLVCKTNEKKYFWYSPREIISNVDKLQPGDILILSKKPTLRSMWGHAAVLNEHKKVVEFPSYSSGYSESPLYVWQNINRKIAVFRLKGIDNKFKAALFKEIDDTTTKPYGITFHKNFDKRLYCSQFIYIVFKKAGEKVGREVNLDSNGGGWVMPFDIMDSPLLENISLYSTESPKSD
;
A
#
# COMPACT_ATOMS: atom_id res chain seq x y z
N MET A 1 29.39 -12.73 -34.16
CA MET A 1 29.46 -11.78 -33.02
C MET A 1 28.47 -10.60 -33.12
N ASN A 2 28.11 -10.12 -34.32
CA ASN A 2 27.19 -8.98 -34.49
C ASN A 2 25.69 -9.28 -34.22
N ILE A 3 25.23 -10.52 -34.47
CA ILE A 3 23.83 -10.92 -34.26
C ILE A 3 23.49 -11.01 -32.76
N LEU A 4 24.41 -11.52 -31.94
CA LEU A 4 24.23 -11.62 -30.49
C LEU A 4 24.15 -10.23 -29.83
N LYS A 5 25.01 -9.28 -30.26
CA LYS A 5 24.94 -7.87 -29.83
C LYS A 5 23.63 -7.18 -30.24
N SER A 6 23.15 -7.42 -31.47
CA SER A 6 21.89 -6.86 -31.95
C SER A 6 20.67 -7.38 -31.16
N ASN A 7 20.65 -8.68 -30.84
CA ASN A 7 19.58 -9.28 -30.04
C ASN A 7 19.59 -8.80 -28.58
N ILE A 8 20.77 -8.65 -27.96
CA ILE A 8 20.89 -8.08 -26.61
C ILE A 8 20.42 -6.62 -26.60
N GLN A 9 20.77 -5.82 -27.62
CA GLN A 9 20.32 -4.43 -27.72
C GLN A 9 18.79 -4.33 -27.88
N ARG A 10 18.17 -5.24 -28.66
CA ARG A 10 16.71 -5.32 -28.79
C ARG A 10 16.02 -5.74 -27.49
N ILE A 11 16.58 -6.70 -26.75
CA ILE A 11 16.07 -7.11 -25.43
C ILE A 11 16.19 -5.96 -24.43
N LEU A 12 17.31 -5.24 -24.42
CA LEU A 12 17.52 -4.09 -23.56
C LEU A 12 16.53 -2.96 -23.89
N LEU A 13 16.31 -2.67 -25.17
CA LEU A 13 15.29 -1.71 -25.64
C LEU A 13 13.89 -2.13 -25.23
N PHE A 14 13.56 -3.42 -25.33
CA PHE A 14 12.27 -3.96 -24.92
C PHE A 14 12.05 -3.85 -23.40
N LEU A 15 13.09 -4.15 -22.60
CA LEU A 15 13.07 -3.97 -21.15
C LEU A 15 12.92 -2.49 -20.77
N ILE A 16 13.64 -1.59 -21.45
CA ILE A 16 13.51 -0.13 -21.25
C ILE A 16 12.09 0.33 -21.62
N LEU A 17 11.51 -0.17 -22.71
CA LEU A 17 10.13 0.15 -23.10
C LEU A 17 9.13 -0.31 -22.04
N ILE A 18 9.23 -1.55 -21.57
CA ILE A 18 8.38 -2.08 -20.49
C ILE A 18 8.53 -1.23 -19.23
N PHE A 19 9.76 -0.88 -18.84
CA PHE A 19 10.00 0.00 -17.69
C PHE A 19 9.39 1.40 -17.88
N SER A 20 9.45 1.95 -19.10
CA SER A 20 8.87 3.25 -19.41
C SER A 20 7.34 3.27 -19.35
N LEU A 21 6.68 2.14 -19.71
CA LEU A 21 5.23 1.95 -19.61
C LEU A 21 4.77 1.81 -18.15
N VAL A 22 5.55 1.13 -17.31
CA VAL A 22 5.25 0.96 -15.86
C VAL A 22 5.34 2.29 -15.09
N CYS A 23 6.05 3.29 -15.63
CA CYS A 23 6.22 4.61 -15.03
C CYS A 23 5.06 5.59 -15.25
N LYS A 24 4.05 5.28 -16.08
CA LYS A 24 2.83 6.11 -16.14
C LYS A 24 1.91 5.80 -14.96
N THR A 25 2.31 6.21 -13.75
CA THR A 25 1.36 6.31 -12.64
C THR A 25 0.40 7.45 -12.93
N ASN A 26 -0.90 7.15 -12.93
CA ASN A 26 -1.94 8.15 -13.14
C ASN A 26 -2.09 8.98 -11.86
N GLU A 27 -1.12 9.86 -11.59
CA GLU A 27 -1.06 10.67 -10.35
C GLU A 27 -2.34 11.49 -10.12
N LYS A 28 -3.10 11.77 -11.18
CA LYS A 28 -4.37 12.52 -11.12
C LYS A 28 -5.56 11.72 -10.57
N LYS A 29 -5.47 10.39 -10.46
CA LYS A 29 -6.59 9.54 -10.00
C LYS A 29 -6.82 9.65 -8.49
N TYR A 30 -5.77 9.92 -7.72
CA TYR A 30 -5.80 9.86 -6.26
C TYR A 30 -5.29 11.16 -5.63
N PHE A 31 -5.78 11.47 -4.45
CA PHE A 31 -5.23 12.48 -3.57
C PHE A 31 -3.90 12.01 -3.00
N TRP A 32 -2.88 12.84 -3.20
CA TRP A 32 -1.53 12.60 -2.74
C TRP A 32 -1.08 13.75 -1.86
N TYR A 33 -0.47 13.42 -0.73
CA TYR A 33 -0.05 14.39 0.28
C TYR A 33 1.43 14.20 0.61
N SER A 34 2.08 15.27 1.04
CA SER A 34 3.39 15.16 1.70
C SER A 34 3.24 14.54 3.10
N PRO A 35 4.32 13.96 3.68
CA PRO A 35 4.26 13.46 5.04
C PRO A 35 3.88 14.52 6.07
N ARG A 36 4.29 15.77 5.86
CA ARG A 36 3.92 16.89 6.74
C ARG A 36 2.42 17.15 6.72
N GLU A 37 1.79 17.12 5.55
CA GLU A 37 0.34 17.27 5.44
C GLU A 37 -0.41 16.12 6.12
N ILE A 38 0.05 14.88 5.98
CA ILE A 38 -0.52 13.72 6.68
C ILE A 38 -0.43 13.91 8.20
N ILE A 39 0.75 14.31 8.71
CA ILE A 39 0.99 14.51 10.15
C ILE A 39 0.13 15.67 10.69
N SER A 40 0.06 16.80 9.98
CA SER A 40 -0.75 17.96 10.38
C SER A 40 -2.26 17.71 10.36
N ASN A 41 -2.73 16.66 9.69
CA ASN A 41 -4.13 16.28 9.59
C ASN A 41 -4.41 14.88 10.18
N VAL A 42 -3.64 14.46 11.19
CA VAL A 42 -3.77 13.14 11.85
C VAL A 42 -5.13 12.93 12.52
N ASP A 43 -5.82 14.01 12.86
CA ASP A 43 -7.19 14.03 13.38
C ASP A 43 -8.20 13.45 12.37
N LYS A 44 -7.98 13.68 11.07
CA LYS A 44 -8.83 13.16 9.97
C LYS A 44 -8.57 11.69 9.64
N LEU A 45 -7.44 11.15 10.06
CA LEU A 45 -7.10 9.74 9.89
C LEU A 45 -7.84 8.88 10.91
N GLN A 46 -8.16 7.65 10.54
CA GLN A 46 -8.82 6.67 11.39
C GLN A 46 -7.99 5.40 11.54
N PRO A 47 -8.11 4.70 12.68
CA PRO A 47 -7.62 3.34 12.81
C PRO A 47 -8.18 2.44 11.69
N GLY A 48 -7.29 1.68 11.05
CA GLY A 48 -7.58 0.87 9.86
C GLY A 48 -7.36 1.59 8.53
N ASP A 49 -7.03 2.88 8.51
CA ASP A 49 -6.66 3.56 7.26
C ASP A 49 -5.35 2.97 6.70
N ILE A 50 -5.34 2.69 5.40
CA ILE A 50 -4.20 2.19 4.65
C ILE A 50 -3.44 3.39 4.09
N LEU A 51 -2.13 3.43 4.33
CA LEU A 51 -1.22 4.44 3.80
C LEU A 51 -0.39 3.83 2.67
N ILE A 52 -0.41 4.44 1.49
CA ILE A 52 0.39 4.02 0.34
C ILE A 52 1.41 5.10 -0.02
N LEU A 53 2.69 4.74 -0.03
CA LEU A 53 3.75 5.63 -0.51
C LEU A 53 3.90 5.54 -2.03
N SER A 54 4.05 6.70 -2.67
CA SER A 54 4.21 6.82 -4.13
C SER A 54 5.43 6.06 -4.66
N LYS A 55 5.40 5.62 -5.91
CA LYS A 55 6.56 4.99 -6.57
C LYS A 55 7.73 6.00 -6.68
N LYS A 56 8.95 5.47 -6.75
CA LYS A 56 10.18 6.23 -7.06
C LYS A 56 11.07 5.43 -8.01
N PRO A 57 11.90 6.08 -8.84
CA PRO A 57 12.83 5.40 -9.74
C PRO A 57 14.07 4.85 -8.99
N THR A 58 13.85 4.07 -7.93
CA THR A 58 14.88 3.35 -7.19
C THR A 58 14.42 1.91 -6.97
N LEU A 59 15.37 0.95 -6.96
CA LEU A 59 15.06 -0.48 -6.88
C LEU A 59 14.14 -0.86 -5.72
N ARG A 60 14.29 -0.20 -4.56
CA ARG A 60 13.49 -0.47 -3.36
C ARG A 60 12.11 0.20 -3.36
N SER A 61 11.93 1.28 -4.12
CA SER A 61 10.74 2.13 -4.03
C SER A 61 9.93 2.20 -5.32
N MET A 62 10.37 1.50 -6.37
CA MET A 62 9.71 1.49 -7.69
C MET A 62 8.31 0.90 -7.68
N TRP A 63 7.94 0.12 -6.67
CA TRP A 63 6.63 -0.52 -6.55
C TRP A 63 5.67 0.20 -5.61
N GLY A 64 6.10 1.26 -4.94
CA GLY A 64 5.33 1.87 -3.86
C GLY A 64 5.72 1.29 -2.49
N HIS A 65 4.89 1.50 -1.49
CA HIS A 65 4.98 0.83 -0.17
C HIS A 65 3.63 0.93 0.51
N ALA A 66 3.25 -0.04 1.33
CA ALA A 66 1.95 -0.08 1.99
C ALA A 66 2.09 -0.26 3.50
N ALA A 67 1.27 0.46 4.25
CA ALA A 67 1.16 0.39 5.69
C ALA A 67 -0.31 0.57 6.13
N VAL A 68 -0.62 0.26 7.38
CA VAL A 68 -1.95 0.50 7.97
C VAL A 68 -1.80 1.19 9.32
N LEU A 69 -2.78 2.03 9.67
CA LEU A 69 -2.87 2.61 11.00
C LEU A 69 -3.51 1.63 11.98
N ASN A 70 -2.85 1.33 13.10
CA ASN A 70 -3.44 0.53 14.17
C ASN A 70 -4.45 1.34 15.02
N GLU A 71 -4.97 0.71 16.09
CA GLU A 71 -5.91 1.34 17.02
C GLU A 71 -5.42 2.66 17.65
N HIS A 72 -4.11 2.82 17.76
CA HIS A 72 -3.45 4.02 18.30
C HIS A 72 -2.96 4.99 17.22
N LYS A 73 -3.39 4.80 15.95
CA LYS A 73 -2.92 5.58 14.78
C LYS A 73 -1.40 5.54 14.56
N LYS A 74 -0.74 4.48 15.03
CA LYS A 74 0.66 4.21 14.66
C LYS A 74 0.69 3.49 13.32
N VAL A 75 1.75 3.74 12.56
CA VAL A 75 2.01 3.10 11.28
C VAL A 75 2.54 1.69 11.56
N VAL A 76 1.79 0.69 11.10
CA VAL A 76 2.18 -0.71 11.13
C VAL A 76 2.49 -1.18 9.71
N GLU A 77 3.67 -1.78 9.55
CA GLU A 77 4.21 -2.11 8.23
C GLU A 77 5.26 -3.23 8.27
N PHE A 78 5.58 -3.74 7.08
CA PHE A 78 6.73 -4.61 6.83
C PHE A 78 7.71 -3.88 5.91
N PRO A 79 8.65 -3.07 6.43
CA PRO A 79 9.38 -2.10 5.64
C PRO A 79 10.52 -2.71 4.84
N SER A 80 11.21 -3.74 5.37
CA SER A 80 12.31 -4.41 4.67
C SER A 80 12.75 -5.72 5.34
N TYR A 81 13.62 -6.46 4.65
CA TYR A 81 14.24 -7.70 5.13
C TYR A 81 14.92 -7.59 6.51
N SER A 82 15.46 -6.43 6.87
CA SER A 82 16.19 -6.25 8.13
C SER A 82 15.29 -6.01 9.34
N SER A 83 13.98 -5.81 9.15
CA SER A 83 13.12 -5.26 10.20
C SER A 83 11.82 -6.04 10.42
N GLY A 84 11.37 -6.90 9.49
CA GLY A 84 10.14 -7.68 9.72
C GLY A 84 8.92 -6.79 9.98
N TYR A 85 8.11 -7.15 10.98
CA TYR A 85 7.06 -6.28 11.51
C TYR A 85 7.66 -5.02 12.14
N SER A 86 7.08 -3.87 11.82
CA SER A 86 7.44 -2.58 12.41
C SER A 86 6.18 -1.81 12.79
N GLU A 87 6.17 -1.28 14.01
CA GLU A 87 5.14 -0.37 14.50
C GLU A 87 5.83 0.93 14.95
N SER A 88 5.42 2.05 14.38
CA SER A 88 6.06 3.34 14.68
C SER A 88 5.04 4.48 14.69
N PRO A 89 5.30 5.55 15.47
CA PRO A 89 4.51 6.77 15.38
C PRO A 89 4.57 7.37 13.97
N LEU A 90 3.46 7.96 13.52
CA LEU A 90 3.34 8.54 12.18
C LEU A 90 4.43 9.58 11.84
N TYR A 91 4.94 10.31 12.84
CA TYR A 91 6.00 11.31 12.63
C TYR A 91 7.34 10.72 12.17
N VAL A 92 7.57 9.40 12.31
CA VAL A 92 8.77 8.75 11.75
C VAL A 92 8.82 8.91 10.23
N TRP A 93 7.66 9.04 9.58
CA TRP A 93 7.57 9.29 8.14
C TRP A 93 7.79 10.76 7.73
N GLN A 94 7.96 11.70 8.68
CA GLN A 94 8.05 13.16 8.40
C GLN A 94 9.10 13.53 7.34
N ASN A 95 10.23 12.80 7.32
CA ASN A 95 11.37 13.08 6.44
C ASN A 95 11.44 12.15 5.23
N ILE A 96 10.44 11.27 5.03
CA ILE A 96 10.38 10.45 3.84
C ILE A 96 10.10 11.35 2.65
N ASN A 97 11.02 11.41 1.71
CA ASN A 97 10.85 12.17 0.47
C ASN A 97 9.88 11.46 -0.49
N ARG A 98 8.62 11.14 -0.13
CA ARG A 98 7.62 10.48 -1.00
C ARG A 98 6.24 11.06 -0.72
N LYS A 99 5.34 10.98 -1.70
CA LYS A 99 3.93 11.32 -1.46
C LYS A 99 3.20 10.14 -0.81
N ILE A 100 2.14 10.42 -0.09
CA ILE A 100 1.30 9.47 0.64
C ILE A 100 -0.14 9.61 0.16
N ALA A 101 -0.77 8.51 -0.20
CA ALA A 101 -2.21 8.43 -0.41
C ALA A 101 -2.84 7.64 0.74
N VAL A 102 -4.01 8.09 1.20
CA VAL A 102 -4.74 7.47 2.32
C VAL A 102 -5.99 6.79 1.76
N PHE A 103 -6.21 5.54 2.17
CA PHE A 103 -7.36 4.76 1.76
C PHE A 103 -8.08 4.18 2.97
N ARG A 104 -9.41 4.13 2.90
CA ARG A 104 -10.25 3.52 3.93
C ARG A 104 -11.13 2.45 3.31
N LEU A 105 -11.34 1.35 4.04
CA LEU A 105 -12.31 0.34 3.63
C LEU A 105 -13.73 0.88 3.79
N LYS A 106 -14.52 0.85 2.70
CA LYS A 106 -15.92 1.27 2.71
C LYS A 106 -16.74 0.43 3.70
N GLY A 107 -17.61 1.06 4.48
CA GLY A 107 -18.48 0.36 5.43
C GLY A 107 -17.72 -0.41 6.50
N ILE A 108 -16.57 0.10 6.97
CA ILE A 108 -15.84 -0.48 8.09
C ILE A 108 -16.58 -0.19 9.41
N ASP A 109 -16.95 -1.23 10.13
CA ASP A 109 -17.62 -1.15 11.43
C ASP A 109 -16.69 -1.56 12.59
N ASN A 110 -17.18 -1.49 13.82
CA ASN A 110 -16.39 -1.85 15.01
C ASN A 110 -16.04 -3.35 15.05
N LYS A 111 -16.91 -4.22 14.52
CA LYS A 111 -16.67 -5.66 14.47
C LYS A 111 -15.50 -5.98 13.53
N PHE A 112 -15.49 -5.36 12.36
CA PHE A 112 -14.39 -5.48 11.40
C PHE A 112 -13.10 -4.90 11.96
N LYS A 113 -13.14 -3.72 12.60
CA LYS A 113 -11.94 -3.11 13.23
C LYS A 113 -11.32 -4.03 14.27
N ALA A 114 -12.13 -4.62 15.16
CA ALA A 114 -11.65 -5.57 16.16
C ALA A 114 -11.00 -6.81 15.51
N ALA A 115 -11.63 -7.36 14.47
CA ALA A 115 -11.06 -8.48 13.72
C ALA A 115 -9.74 -8.10 13.01
N LEU A 116 -9.68 -6.90 12.42
CA LEU A 116 -8.51 -6.37 11.73
C LEU A 116 -7.33 -6.20 12.69
N PHE A 117 -7.52 -5.57 13.85
CA PHE A 117 -6.42 -5.37 14.79
C PHE A 117 -5.94 -6.69 15.36
N LYS A 118 -6.84 -7.66 15.60
CA LYS A 118 -6.41 -9.02 15.95
C LYS A 118 -5.53 -9.66 14.86
N GLU A 119 -5.88 -9.53 13.59
CA GLU A 119 -5.06 -10.06 12.49
C GLU A 119 -3.71 -9.35 12.37
N ILE A 120 -3.65 -8.06 12.68
CA ILE A 120 -2.39 -7.31 12.73
C ILE A 120 -1.51 -7.83 13.86
N ASP A 121 -2.05 -8.00 15.07
CA ASP A 121 -1.31 -8.50 16.24
C ASP A 121 -0.74 -9.91 15.99
N ASP A 122 -1.51 -10.77 15.32
CA ASP A 122 -1.11 -12.12 14.93
C ASP A 122 0.07 -12.13 13.90
N THR A 123 0.50 -10.96 13.41
CA THR A 123 1.63 -10.81 12.47
C THR A 123 2.93 -10.30 13.10
N THR A 124 2.91 -9.88 14.37
CA THR A 124 4.03 -9.22 15.07
C THR A 124 5.35 -10.00 15.06
N THR A 125 5.30 -11.32 15.02
CA THR A 125 6.49 -12.20 15.01
C THR A 125 6.89 -12.67 13.61
N LYS A 126 6.13 -12.31 12.56
CA LYS A 126 6.41 -12.78 11.20
C LYS A 126 7.64 -12.06 10.64
N PRO A 127 8.56 -12.77 9.97
CA PRO A 127 9.69 -12.15 9.29
C PRO A 127 9.22 -11.49 7.98
N TYR A 128 10.07 -10.58 7.48
CA TYR A 128 9.88 -10.06 6.13
C TYR A 128 10.24 -11.10 5.07
N GLY A 129 9.51 -11.12 3.96
CA GLY A 129 10.04 -11.73 2.74
C GLY A 129 9.11 -11.66 1.54
N ILE A 130 9.71 -11.64 0.36
CA ILE A 130 8.98 -11.61 -0.92
C ILE A 130 8.54 -13.03 -1.26
N THR A 131 7.27 -13.15 -1.63
CA THR A 131 6.65 -14.40 -2.09
C THR A 131 5.77 -14.09 -3.30
N PHE A 132 5.71 -15.04 -4.24
CA PHE A 132 4.86 -14.98 -5.43
C PHE A 132 3.54 -15.74 -5.23
N HIS A 133 3.19 -16.02 -3.97
CA HIS A 133 1.94 -16.63 -3.56
C HIS A 133 1.25 -15.75 -2.52
N LYS A 134 0.26 -14.97 -2.93
CA LYS A 134 -0.39 -13.93 -2.09
C LYS A 134 -0.98 -14.43 -0.79
N ASN A 135 -1.40 -15.69 -0.71
CA ASN A 135 -1.95 -16.30 0.51
C ASN A 135 -0.87 -16.97 1.39
N PHE A 136 0.42 -16.86 1.05
CA PHE A 136 1.51 -17.40 1.87
C PHE A 136 1.81 -16.46 3.03
N ASP A 137 1.56 -16.89 4.28
CA ASP A 137 1.61 -16.01 5.44
C ASP A 137 2.74 -16.31 6.42
N LYS A 138 3.72 -17.16 6.07
CA LYS A 138 4.87 -17.45 6.97
C LYS A 138 5.93 -16.33 6.99
N ARG A 139 5.97 -15.50 5.96
CA ARG A 139 6.76 -14.25 5.88
C ARG A 139 5.97 -13.27 5.02
N LEU A 140 6.08 -11.98 5.30
CA LEU A 140 5.24 -10.98 4.65
C LEU A 140 6.09 -9.84 4.08
N TYR A 141 5.67 -9.31 2.95
CA TYR A 141 6.10 -8.01 2.48
C TYR A 141 4.93 -7.02 2.61
N CYS A 142 5.22 -5.72 2.47
CA CYS A 142 4.31 -4.64 2.87
C CYS A 142 2.86 -4.77 2.36
N SER A 143 2.64 -4.88 1.05
CA SER A 143 1.27 -4.98 0.52
C SER A 143 0.62 -6.35 0.70
N GLN A 144 1.38 -7.44 0.79
CA GLN A 144 0.79 -8.73 1.17
C GLN A 144 0.30 -8.74 2.61
N PHE A 145 1.03 -8.09 3.52
CA PHE A 145 0.57 -7.92 4.90
C PHE A 145 -0.80 -7.26 4.92
N ILE A 146 -0.95 -6.11 4.24
CA ILE A 146 -2.25 -5.41 4.12
C ILE A 146 -3.32 -6.33 3.52
N TYR A 147 -3.02 -7.00 2.41
CA TYR A 147 -3.95 -7.91 1.76
C TYR A 147 -4.45 -9.01 2.72
N ILE A 148 -3.54 -9.70 3.41
CA ILE A 148 -3.87 -10.84 4.27
C ILE A 148 -4.67 -10.41 5.49
N VAL A 149 -4.26 -9.34 6.20
CA VAL A 149 -4.97 -8.95 7.43
C VAL A 149 -6.39 -8.46 7.14
N PHE A 150 -6.59 -7.73 6.04
CA PHE A 150 -7.93 -7.30 5.63
C PHE A 150 -8.79 -8.47 5.15
N LYS A 151 -8.21 -9.40 4.38
CA LYS A 151 -8.93 -10.60 3.91
C LYS A 151 -9.39 -11.46 5.07
N LYS A 152 -8.48 -11.81 5.99
CA LYS A 152 -8.79 -12.65 7.16
C LYS A 152 -9.75 -11.96 8.13
N ALA A 153 -9.64 -10.64 8.31
CA ALA A 153 -10.59 -9.87 9.11
C ALA A 153 -12.00 -9.92 8.51
N GLY A 154 -12.11 -9.82 7.18
CA GLY A 154 -13.36 -10.01 6.46
C GLY A 154 -13.97 -11.40 6.69
N GLU A 155 -13.17 -12.45 6.48
CA GLU A 155 -13.57 -13.85 6.70
C GLU A 155 -14.13 -14.05 8.13
N LYS A 156 -13.45 -13.50 9.14
CA LYS A 156 -13.88 -13.59 10.55
C LYS A 156 -15.23 -12.94 10.83
N VAL A 157 -15.61 -11.90 10.08
CA VAL A 157 -16.87 -11.19 10.30
C VAL A 157 -17.96 -11.57 9.30
N GLY A 158 -17.69 -12.50 8.38
CA GLY A 158 -18.62 -12.92 7.33
C GLY A 158 -18.71 -11.95 6.16
N ARG A 159 -17.65 -11.19 5.88
CA ARG A 159 -17.57 -10.21 4.80
C ARG A 159 -16.44 -10.58 3.83
N GLU A 160 -16.75 -10.67 2.55
CA GLU A 160 -15.70 -10.83 1.53
C GLU A 160 -14.92 -9.52 1.37
N VAL A 161 -13.61 -9.56 1.65
CA VAL A 161 -12.69 -8.43 1.46
C VAL A 161 -11.48 -8.90 0.67
N ASN A 162 -11.51 -8.68 -0.63
CA ASN A 162 -10.39 -8.93 -1.54
C ASN A 162 -9.85 -7.60 -2.06
N LEU A 163 -8.73 -7.15 -1.49
CA LEU A 163 -8.08 -5.89 -1.88
C LEU A 163 -7.20 -6.01 -3.12
N ASP A 164 -6.97 -7.22 -3.63
CA ASP A 164 -6.20 -7.42 -4.87
C ASP A 164 -7.10 -7.19 -6.08
N SER A 165 -6.88 -6.06 -6.77
CA SER A 165 -7.69 -5.65 -7.93
C SER A 165 -7.34 -6.36 -9.23
N ASN A 166 -6.17 -7.01 -9.34
CA ASN A 166 -5.73 -7.67 -10.58
C ASN A 166 -5.81 -9.20 -10.51
N GLY A 167 -5.99 -9.77 -9.31
CA GLY A 167 -6.20 -11.20 -9.10
C GLY A 167 -4.94 -12.07 -9.19
N GLY A 168 -3.77 -11.47 -9.40
CA GLY A 168 -2.49 -12.16 -9.59
C GLY A 168 -1.97 -12.89 -8.35
N GLY A 169 -0.86 -13.61 -8.53
CA GLY A 169 -0.18 -14.32 -7.44
C GLY A 169 0.58 -13.42 -6.47
N TRP A 170 0.82 -12.17 -6.84
CA TRP A 170 1.60 -11.19 -6.08
C TRP A 170 0.81 -9.88 -5.98
N VAL A 171 0.59 -9.39 -4.75
CA VAL A 171 -0.19 -8.16 -4.50
C VAL A 171 0.74 -6.98 -4.33
N MET A 172 0.65 -5.98 -5.20
CA MET A 172 1.42 -4.73 -5.12
C MET A 172 0.66 -3.64 -4.35
N PRO A 173 1.37 -2.62 -3.81
CA PRO A 173 0.70 -1.48 -3.17
C PRO A 173 -0.34 -0.79 -4.07
N PHE A 174 -0.07 -0.69 -5.38
CA PHE A 174 -0.98 -0.05 -6.32
C PHE A 174 -2.18 -0.94 -6.69
N ASP A 175 -2.05 -2.27 -6.59
CA ASP A 175 -3.19 -3.18 -6.77
C ASP A 175 -4.22 -2.95 -5.66
N ILE A 176 -3.75 -2.68 -4.43
CA ILE A 176 -4.61 -2.30 -3.30
C ILE A 176 -5.30 -0.97 -3.58
N MET A 177 -4.56 0.05 -4.05
CA MET A 177 -5.12 1.37 -4.34
C MET A 177 -6.29 1.29 -5.32
N ASP A 178 -6.19 0.42 -6.32
CA ASP A 178 -7.20 0.23 -7.36
C ASP A 178 -8.40 -0.62 -6.91
N SER A 179 -8.42 -1.13 -5.68
CA SER A 179 -9.55 -1.89 -5.15
C SER A 179 -10.82 -1.04 -5.04
N PRO A 180 -11.96 -1.49 -5.60
CA PRO A 180 -13.24 -0.77 -5.51
C PRO A 180 -13.82 -0.76 -4.08
N LEU A 181 -13.29 -1.59 -3.18
CA LEU A 181 -13.68 -1.65 -1.78
C LEU A 181 -13.14 -0.47 -0.96
N LEU A 182 -12.17 0.26 -1.51
CA LEU A 182 -11.54 1.39 -0.83
C LEU A 182 -12.11 2.72 -1.31
N GLU A 183 -12.16 3.68 -0.39
CA GLU A 183 -12.32 5.10 -0.68
C GLU A 183 -10.96 5.80 -0.47
N ASN A 184 -10.61 6.72 -1.37
CA ASN A 184 -9.42 7.54 -1.21
C ASN A 184 -9.79 8.80 -0.41
N ILE A 185 -9.13 8.99 0.74
CA ILE A 185 -9.50 10.01 1.71
C ILE A 185 -8.92 11.36 1.31
N SER A 186 -9.79 12.37 1.19
CA SER A 186 -9.36 13.76 1.09
C SER A 186 -9.08 14.35 2.47
N LEU A 187 -7.87 14.88 2.68
CA LEU A 187 -7.54 15.66 3.88
C LEU A 187 -8.06 17.10 3.82
N TYR A 188 -8.38 17.61 2.64
CA TYR A 188 -8.96 18.94 2.49
C TYR A 188 -10.43 18.78 2.12
N SER A 189 -11.31 19.31 2.95
CA SER A 189 -12.72 19.46 2.59
C SER A 189 -12.78 20.31 1.33
N THR A 190 -13.22 19.76 0.21
CA THR A 190 -13.69 20.61 -0.88
C THR A 190 -15.03 21.16 -0.42
N GLU A 191 -15.09 22.43 -0.02
CA GLU A 191 -16.19 23.20 -0.58
C GLU A 191 -16.05 23.05 -2.09
N SER A 192 -17.06 22.47 -2.73
CA SER A 192 -17.14 22.42 -4.19
C SER A 192 -16.82 23.82 -4.74
N PRO A 193 -16.04 23.96 -5.83
CA PRO A 193 -15.94 25.24 -6.48
C PRO A 193 -17.36 25.66 -6.85
N LYS A 194 -17.83 26.77 -6.27
CA LYS A 194 -19.06 27.42 -6.70
C LYS A 194 -18.84 27.77 -8.18
N SER A 195 -19.67 27.21 -9.03
CA SER A 195 -19.86 27.70 -10.38
C SER A 195 -20.54 29.06 -10.27
N ASP A 196 -19.78 30.13 -10.45
CA ASP A 196 -20.34 31.38 -10.97
C ASP A 196 -20.50 31.25 -12.50
#